data_AF-A0A0J8QNG5-F1
#
_entry.id   AF-A0A0J8QNG5-F1
#
_cell.length_a   1.000
_cell.length_b   1.000
_cell.length_c   1.000
_cell.angle_alpha   90.00
_cell.angle_beta   90.00
_cell.angle_gamma   90.00
#
_symmetry.space_group_name_H-M   'P 1'
#
loop_
_entity.id
_entity.type
_entity.pdbx_description
1 polymer ?
#
loop_
_entity_poly.entity_id
_entity_poly.type
_entity_poly.pdbx_seq_one_letter_code
_entity_poly.pdbx_strand_id
1 'polypeptide(L)'
;MVCPHVDSAGLQPPRNSQSVYREDCTQCFDSIDDPSGLNVCLSCFNGGCTGNRDHAALHHARCEHPLALNIRRTRKPIQRDEPPPKMSKLAIKPLREEDHYNTTIKVICYDCDNDDVDISSIPVLQDVIDGVMNTLTFSRKEEVKAWELELTSCEHILCLTQDDASLMQLNSMFNDSHVAFIREVILNILQNFLIVLSVPCKKIFGYAYYVAMLAVVAVSLGAWEAIPMHLHMLLI
;
A
#
# COMPACT_ATOMS: atom_id res chain seq x y z
N MET A 1 -21.27 -27.48 -2.08
CA MET A 1 -22.35 -26.46 -2.05
C MET A 1 -21.74 -25.17 -1.54
N VAL A 2 -22.13 -24.03 -2.09
CA VAL A 2 -21.63 -22.72 -1.63
C VAL A 2 -22.05 -22.52 -0.17
N CYS A 3 -21.13 -22.09 0.68
CA CYS A 3 -21.39 -21.88 2.10
C CYS A 3 -22.27 -20.62 2.29
N PRO A 4 -23.43 -20.71 2.96
CA PRO A 4 -24.33 -19.57 3.13
C PRO A 4 -23.71 -18.44 3.97
N HIS A 5 -22.72 -18.77 4.81
CA HIS A 5 -22.04 -17.80 5.66
C HIS A 5 -21.12 -16.85 4.90
N VAL A 6 -20.78 -17.16 3.64
CA VAL A 6 -19.95 -16.28 2.81
C VAL A 6 -20.71 -15.00 2.46
N ASP A 7 -21.99 -15.13 2.13
CA ASP A 7 -22.85 -13.98 1.81
C ASP A 7 -23.28 -13.22 3.07
N SER A 8 -23.58 -13.94 4.16
CA SER A 8 -24.09 -13.31 5.38
C SER A 8 -23.01 -12.62 6.22
N ALA A 9 -21.73 -12.99 6.07
CA ALA A 9 -20.64 -12.45 6.88
C ALA A 9 -20.23 -11.01 6.50
N GLY A 10 -20.71 -10.47 5.38
CA GLY A 10 -20.38 -9.10 4.95
C GLY A 10 -18.88 -8.88 4.79
N LEU A 11 -18.17 -9.87 4.23
CA LEU A 11 -16.72 -9.88 4.15
C LEU A 11 -16.19 -8.67 3.38
N GLN A 12 -15.12 -8.06 3.88
CA GLN A 12 -14.43 -6.93 3.26
C GLN A 12 -12.92 -7.13 3.39
N PRO A 13 -12.12 -6.73 2.39
CA PRO A 13 -10.66 -6.76 2.50
C PRO A 13 -10.17 -5.91 3.70
N PRO A 14 -9.02 -6.27 4.31
CA PRO A 14 -8.45 -5.50 5.41
C PRO A 14 -8.09 -4.09 4.97
N ARG A 15 -8.47 -3.10 5.79
CA ARG A 15 -8.06 -1.71 5.60
C ARG A 15 -6.59 -1.53 5.98
N ASN A 16 -5.92 -0.51 5.44
CA ASN A 16 -4.53 -0.21 5.77
C ASN A 16 -4.29 0.02 7.27
N SER A 17 -5.28 0.58 7.98
CA SER A 17 -5.24 0.83 9.42
C SER A 17 -5.52 -0.42 10.27
N GLN A 18 -6.02 -1.51 9.69
CA GLN A 18 -6.30 -2.76 10.41
C GLN A 18 -5.05 -3.63 10.50
N SER A 19 -4.87 -4.27 11.65
CA SER A 19 -3.79 -5.23 11.88
C SER A 19 -4.23 -6.61 11.41
N VAL A 20 -3.35 -7.31 10.68
CA VAL A 20 -3.60 -8.67 10.20
C VAL A 20 -2.56 -9.60 10.80
N TYR A 21 -3.04 -10.61 11.51
CA TYR A 21 -2.23 -11.60 12.24
C TYR A 21 -2.21 -12.92 11.47
N ARG A 22 -1.45 -12.97 10.37
CA ARG A 22 -1.39 -14.13 9.47
C ARG A 22 -0.12 -14.99 9.57
N GLU A 23 0.79 -14.63 10.45
CA GLU A 23 2.07 -15.34 10.64
C GLU A 23 2.03 -16.22 11.89
N ASP A 24 1.49 -15.68 13.00
CA ASP A 24 1.47 -16.34 14.30
C ASP A 24 0.12 -16.21 15.02
N CYS A 25 -0.17 -17.18 15.88
CA CYS A 25 -1.32 -17.17 16.77
C CYS A 25 -1.17 -16.10 17.85
N THR A 26 -2.20 -15.27 18.04
CA THR A 26 -2.16 -14.14 18.98
C THR A 26 -2.16 -14.53 20.45
N GLN A 27 -2.44 -15.80 20.79
CA GLN A 27 -2.50 -16.28 22.17
C GLN A 27 -1.28 -17.12 22.58
N CYS A 28 -0.67 -17.86 21.65
CA CYS A 28 0.42 -18.79 21.97
C CYS A 28 1.60 -18.79 21.00
N PHE A 29 1.57 -17.93 19.98
CA PHE A 29 2.67 -17.77 19.02
C PHE A 29 3.03 -19.03 18.22
N ASP A 30 2.09 -19.96 18.06
CA ASP A 30 2.24 -21.02 17.04
C ASP A 30 2.18 -20.37 15.66
N SER A 31 3.09 -20.77 14.77
CA SER A 31 3.24 -20.16 13.45
C SER A 31 2.52 -20.92 12.35
N ILE A 32 2.41 -20.31 11.18
CA ILE A 32 1.97 -20.93 9.91
C ILE A 32 2.81 -22.14 9.46
N ASP A 33 3.97 -22.40 10.09
CA ASP A 33 4.82 -23.55 9.78
C ASP A 33 4.32 -24.84 10.45
N ASP A 34 3.37 -24.74 11.38
CA ASP A 34 2.72 -25.90 11.99
C ASP A 34 2.02 -26.75 10.90
N PRO A 35 2.05 -28.10 10.99
CA PRO A 35 1.36 -28.95 10.03
C PRO A 35 -0.15 -28.70 9.90
N SER A 36 -0.81 -28.21 10.96
CA SER A 36 -2.22 -27.82 10.95
C SER A 36 -2.47 -26.40 10.42
N GLY A 37 -1.41 -25.61 10.25
CA GLY A 37 -1.44 -24.23 9.78
C GLY A 37 -1.95 -23.25 10.84
N LEU A 38 -2.31 -22.05 10.37
CA LEU A 38 -2.89 -20.99 11.18
C LEU A 38 -4.20 -20.52 10.55
N ASN A 39 -5.25 -20.38 11.35
CA ASN A 39 -6.54 -19.86 10.90
C ASN A 39 -6.64 -18.36 11.19
N VAL A 40 -6.74 -17.57 10.13
CA VAL A 40 -6.96 -16.13 10.20
C VAL A 40 -8.45 -15.84 10.02
N CYS A 41 -9.09 -15.24 11.00
CA CYS A 41 -10.51 -14.88 10.92
C CYS A 41 -10.76 -13.89 9.78
N LEU A 42 -11.75 -14.15 8.91
CA LEU A 42 -12.05 -13.26 7.79
C LEU A 42 -12.87 -12.01 8.17
N SER A 43 -13.42 -11.97 9.40
CA SER A 43 -14.17 -10.81 9.91
C SER A 43 -13.28 -9.81 10.65
N CYS A 44 -12.29 -10.28 11.42
CA CYS A 44 -11.46 -9.40 12.26
C CYS A 44 -9.94 -9.57 12.07
N PHE A 45 -9.51 -10.47 11.17
CA PHE A 45 -8.10 -10.71 10.83
C PHE A 45 -7.20 -11.15 12.00
N ASN A 46 -7.80 -11.70 13.06
CA ASN A 46 -7.09 -12.32 14.17
C ASN A 46 -6.62 -13.73 13.80
N GLY A 47 -5.38 -14.07 14.16
CA GLY A 47 -4.77 -15.38 13.92
C GLY A 47 -4.94 -16.31 15.11
N GLY A 48 -5.43 -17.53 14.86
CA GLY A 48 -5.58 -18.60 15.85
C GLY A 48 -4.96 -19.91 15.36
N CYS A 49 -4.30 -20.63 16.24
CA CYS A 49 -3.75 -21.96 15.92
C CYS A 49 -4.84 -23.04 15.90
N THR A 50 -4.59 -24.08 15.12
CA THR A 50 -5.49 -25.23 14.86
C THR A 50 -4.98 -26.55 15.44
N GLY A 51 -3.84 -26.52 16.14
CA GLY A 51 -3.28 -27.67 16.86
C GLY A 51 -4.02 -27.96 18.17
N ASN A 52 -3.36 -28.61 19.12
CA ASN A 52 -4.00 -29.09 20.37
C ASN A 52 -4.72 -28.03 21.21
N ARG A 53 -4.31 -26.77 21.14
CA ARG A 53 -4.94 -25.67 21.90
C ARG A 53 -6.15 -25.06 21.19
N ASP A 54 -6.20 -25.22 19.86
CA ASP A 54 -7.26 -24.77 18.97
C ASP A 54 -7.84 -23.38 19.31
N HIS A 55 -6.96 -22.37 19.37
CA HIS A 55 -7.37 -21.00 19.65
C HIS A 55 -8.27 -20.43 18.55
N ALA A 56 -8.25 -21.02 17.35
CA ALA A 56 -9.12 -20.64 16.26
C ALA A 56 -10.58 -21.06 16.52
N ALA A 57 -10.83 -22.29 16.98
CA ALA A 57 -12.16 -22.71 17.42
C ALA A 57 -12.64 -21.92 18.65
N LEU A 58 -11.72 -21.62 19.58
CA LEU A 58 -12.05 -20.78 20.74
C LEU A 58 -12.48 -19.36 20.33
N HIS A 59 -11.82 -18.79 19.31
CA HIS A 59 -12.18 -17.47 18.75
C HIS A 59 -13.56 -17.50 18.11
N HIS A 60 -13.86 -18.54 17.33
CA HIS A 60 -15.19 -18.75 16.76
C HIS A 60 -16.27 -18.84 17.86
N ALA A 61 -16.06 -19.66 18.89
CA ALA A 61 -17.03 -19.84 19.98
C ALA A 61 -17.30 -18.56 20.81
N ARG A 62 -16.37 -17.60 20.83
CA ARG A 62 -16.51 -16.35 21.60
C ARG A 62 -17.02 -15.18 20.78
N CYS A 63 -16.61 -15.10 19.51
CA CYS A 63 -16.91 -13.96 18.65
C CYS A 63 -17.98 -14.26 17.61
N GLU A 64 -18.39 -15.53 17.47
CA GLU A 64 -19.39 -15.99 16.50
C GLU A 64 -18.99 -15.61 15.05
N HIS A 65 -17.69 -15.60 14.78
CA HIS A 65 -17.18 -15.38 13.43
C HIS A 65 -17.11 -16.70 12.68
N PRO A 66 -17.88 -16.89 11.58
CA PRO A 66 -18.07 -18.20 10.97
C PRO A 66 -16.90 -18.65 10.09
N LEU A 67 -16.18 -17.72 9.48
CA LEU A 67 -15.21 -18.00 8.42
C LEU A 67 -13.77 -17.63 8.81
N ALA A 68 -12.84 -18.51 8.46
CA ALA A 68 -11.41 -18.30 8.61
C ALA A 68 -10.63 -18.80 7.38
N LEU A 69 -9.50 -18.14 7.10
CA LEU A 69 -8.51 -18.54 6.11
C LEU A 69 -7.41 -19.34 6.81
N ASN A 70 -7.33 -20.64 6.54
CA ASN A 70 -6.19 -21.47 6.93
C ASN A 70 -5.01 -21.16 6.01
N ILE A 71 -3.88 -20.80 6.60
CA ILE A 71 -2.62 -20.53 5.92
C ILE A 71 -1.58 -21.51 6.47
N ARG A 72 -0.93 -22.24 5.57
CA ARG A 72 0.13 -23.17 5.93
C ARG A 72 1.34 -22.98 5.02
N ARG A 73 2.51 -22.87 5.63
CA ARG A 73 3.79 -22.75 4.95
C ARG A 73 4.58 -24.05 5.07
N THR A 74 5.13 -24.52 3.96
CA THR A 74 5.94 -25.75 3.91
C THR A 74 7.23 -25.51 3.14
N ARG A 75 8.35 -26.02 3.64
CA ARG A 75 9.65 -25.81 3.01
C ARG A 75 9.76 -26.61 1.70
N LYS A 76 10.16 -25.95 0.61
CA LYS A 76 10.46 -26.60 -0.66
C LYS A 76 11.66 -27.54 -0.52
N PRO A 77 11.64 -28.73 -1.13
CA PRO A 77 12.79 -29.62 -1.13
C PRO A 77 13.95 -28.96 -1.88
N ILE A 78 15.12 -28.90 -1.25
CA ILE A 78 16.33 -28.37 -1.89
C ILE A 78 16.90 -29.47 -2.78
N GLN A 79 16.65 -29.37 -4.09
CA GLN A 79 17.28 -30.26 -5.07
C GLN A 79 18.71 -29.79 -5.32
N ARG A 80 19.69 -30.59 -4.87
CA ARG A 80 21.12 -30.26 -4.97
C ARG A 80 21.82 -31.27 -5.89
N ASP A 81 21.35 -31.34 -7.13
CA ASP A 81 21.81 -32.32 -8.12
C ASP A 81 23.10 -31.89 -8.86
N GLU A 82 23.61 -30.68 -8.63
CA GLU A 82 24.84 -30.21 -9.27
C GLU A 82 25.84 -29.60 -8.26
N PRO A 83 27.15 -29.87 -8.39
CA PRO A 83 28.17 -29.23 -7.57
C PRO A 83 28.09 -27.70 -7.73
N PRO A 84 28.23 -26.94 -6.62
CA PRO A 84 28.03 -25.50 -6.64
C PRO A 84 28.95 -24.86 -7.69
N PRO A 85 28.40 -24.04 -8.60
CA PRO A 85 29.21 -23.39 -9.63
C PRO A 85 30.30 -22.55 -8.96
N LYS A 86 31.54 -22.65 -9.47
CA LYS A 86 32.67 -21.86 -8.96
C LYS A 86 32.29 -20.38 -8.98
N MET A 87 32.16 -19.78 -7.80
CA MET A 87 31.65 -18.43 -7.62
C MET A 87 32.73 -17.44 -8.07
N SER A 88 32.66 -16.95 -9.32
CA SER A 88 33.61 -15.95 -9.85
C SER A 88 33.17 -14.50 -9.60
N LYS A 89 32.06 -14.28 -8.90
CA LYS A 89 31.57 -12.95 -8.50
C LYS A 89 30.66 -13.05 -7.27
N LEU A 90 30.96 -12.30 -6.21
CA LEU A 90 30.10 -12.13 -5.02
C LEU A 90 28.89 -11.25 -5.38
N ALA A 91 27.95 -11.80 -6.14
CA ALA A 91 26.64 -11.21 -6.33
C ALA A 91 25.66 -11.92 -5.39
N ILE A 92 25.31 -11.27 -4.28
CA ILE A 92 24.24 -11.74 -3.39
C ILE A 92 22.93 -11.38 -4.06
N LYS A 93 22.28 -12.36 -4.70
CA LYS A 93 20.88 -12.20 -5.09
C LYS A 93 20.05 -12.16 -3.81
N PRO A 94 19.09 -11.23 -3.65
CA PRO A 94 18.13 -11.32 -2.56
C PRO A 94 17.24 -12.55 -2.80
N LEU A 95 17.32 -13.55 -1.92
CA LEU A 95 16.41 -14.70 -1.94
C LEU A 95 15.08 -14.27 -1.35
N ARG A 96 13.97 -14.58 -2.02
CA ARG A 96 12.63 -14.31 -1.49
C ARG A 96 12.11 -15.51 -0.70
N GLU A 97 11.15 -15.27 0.19
CA GLU A 97 10.51 -16.37 0.93
C GLU A 97 9.81 -17.36 -0.02
N GLU A 98 9.23 -16.87 -1.11
CA GLU A 98 8.60 -17.69 -2.14
C GLU A 98 9.58 -18.70 -2.77
N ASP A 99 10.89 -18.43 -2.77
CA ASP A 99 11.89 -19.36 -3.32
C ASP A 99 12.11 -20.57 -2.40
N HIS A 100 11.89 -20.40 -1.10
CA HIS A 100 12.16 -21.41 -0.08
C HIS A 100 10.92 -22.16 0.39
N TYR A 101 9.75 -21.57 0.26
CA TYR A 101 8.52 -22.10 0.85
C TYR A 101 7.37 -22.17 -0.16
N ASN A 102 6.53 -23.18 0.02
CA ASN A 102 5.22 -23.31 -0.59
C ASN A 102 4.17 -22.90 0.44
N THR A 103 3.30 -21.97 0.07
CA THR A 103 2.17 -21.56 0.90
C THR A 103 0.89 -22.17 0.35
N THR A 104 0.18 -22.92 1.17
CA THR A 104 -1.14 -23.48 0.86
C THR A 104 -2.19 -22.72 1.65
N ILE A 105 -3.29 -22.36 1.00
CA ILE A 105 -4.41 -21.65 1.62
C ILE A 105 -5.70 -22.44 1.44
N LYS A 106 -6.57 -22.41 2.45
CA LYS A 106 -7.93 -22.99 2.42
C LYS A 106 -8.88 -22.13 3.23
N VAL A 107 -10.15 -22.11 2.85
CA VAL A 107 -11.18 -21.39 3.62
C VAL A 107 -12.02 -22.38 4.40
N ILE A 108 -12.11 -22.14 5.70
CA ILE A 108 -12.81 -22.97 6.68
C ILE A 108 -14.05 -22.22 7.15
N CYS A 109 -15.17 -22.93 7.26
CA CYS A 109 -16.39 -22.46 7.88
C CYS A 109 -16.71 -23.32 9.11
N TYR A 110 -16.63 -22.72 10.30
CA TYR A 110 -16.90 -23.43 11.56
C TYR A 110 -18.38 -23.80 11.71
N ASP A 111 -19.30 -22.92 11.30
CA ASP A 111 -20.75 -23.19 11.42
C ASP A 111 -21.25 -24.33 10.51
N CYS A 112 -20.54 -24.57 9.40
CA CYS A 112 -20.89 -25.64 8.45
C CYS A 112 -20.04 -26.91 8.64
N ASP A 113 -19.04 -26.87 9.54
CA ASP A 113 -18.02 -27.90 9.68
C ASP A 113 -17.39 -28.27 8.31
N ASN A 114 -17.09 -27.24 7.50
CA ASN A 114 -16.52 -27.40 6.16
C ASN A 114 -15.16 -26.72 6.06
N ASP A 115 -14.12 -27.53 5.86
CA ASP A 115 -12.72 -27.08 5.81
C ASP A 115 -12.23 -26.69 4.41
N ASP A 116 -13.06 -26.83 3.38
CA ASP A 116 -12.71 -26.53 1.99
C ASP A 116 -13.88 -25.84 1.28
N VAL A 117 -14.15 -24.60 1.69
CA VAL A 117 -15.09 -23.72 0.98
C VAL A 117 -14.46 -23.33 -0.36
N ASP A 118 -15.17 -23.59 -1.46
CA ASP A 118 -14.68 -23.30 -2.80
C ASP A 118 -14.46 -21.79 -3.01
N ILE A 119 -13.18 -21.43 -3.13
CA ILE A 119 -12.70 -20.06 -3.34
C ILE A 119 -12.97 -19.60 -4.78
N SER A 120 -13.00 -20.54 -5.73
CA SER A 120 -13.02 -20.22 -7.17
C SER A 120 -14.36 -19.67 -7.63
N SER A 121 -15.44 -20.07 -6.96
CA SER A 121 -16.81 -19.69 -7.33
C SER A 121 -17.26 -18.35 -6.73
N ILE A 122 -16.50 -17.75 -5.81
CA ILE A 122 -16.92 -16.55 -5.06
C ILE A 122 -15.87 -15.43 -5.19
N PRO A 123 -16.08 -14.44 -6.09
CA PRO A 123 -15.13 -13.35 -6.31
C PRO A 123 -14.82 -12.51 -5.06
N VAL A 124 -15.84 -12.20 -4.25
CA VAL A 124 -15.69 -11.41 -3.02
C VAL A 124 -14.72 -12.08 -2.05
N LEU A 125 -14.73 -13.42 -1.99
CA LEU A 125 -13.84 -14.18 -1.12
C LEU A 125 -12.39 -14.10 -1.61
N GLN A 126 -12.15 -14.12 -2.92
CA GLN A 126 -10.83 -13.93 -3.50
C GLN A 126 -10.25 -12.55 -3.17
N ASP A 127 -11.03 -11.48 -3.34
CA ASP A 127 -10.59 -10.11 -3.04
C ASP A 127 -10.16 -9.96 -1.57
N VAL A 128 -10.90 -10.60 -0.65
CA VAL A 128 -10.58 -10.57 0.79
C VAL A 128 -9.31 -11.36 1.09
N ILE A 129 -9.17 -12.56 0.50
CA ILE A 129 -7.97 -13.39 0.64
C ILE A 129 -6.75 -12.65 0.11
N ASP A 130 -6.85 -12.04 -1.07
CA ASP A 130 -5.77 -11.26 -1.66
C ASP A 130 -5.41 -10.06 -0.78
N GLY A 131 -6.40 -9.40 -0.19
CA GLY A 131 -6.17 -8.33 0.80
C GLY A 131 -5.42 -8.84 2.04
N VAL A 132 -5.80 -9.98 2.58
CA VAL A 132 -5.11 -10.62 3.73
C VAL A 132 -3.68 -11.04 3.35
N MET A 133 -3.47 -11.56 2.14
CA MET A 133 -2.16 -12.06 1.70
C MET A 133 -1.19 -10.96 1.26
N ASN A 134 -1.68 -9.79 0.87
CA ASN A 134 -0.84 -8.69 0.38
C ASN A 134 -0.62 -7.59 1.43
N THR A 135 -1.45 -7.52 2.47
CA THR A 135 -1.26 -6.53 3.54
C THR A 135 -0.04 -6.86 4.42
N LEU A 136 0.55 -5.81 4.99
CA LEU A 136 1.63 -5.95 5.96
C LEU A 136 1.10 -6.62 7.22
N THR A 137 1.82 -7.64 7.69
CA THR A 137 1.50 -8.32 8.95
C THR A 137 1.73 -7.37 10.12
N PHE A 138 1.07 -7.65 11.25
CA PHE A 138 1.26 -6.87 12.47
C PHE A 138 2.75 -6.77 12.86
N SER A 139 3.45 -7.90 12.86
CA SER A 139 4.90 -7.96 13.13
C SER A 139 5.68 -7.05 12.20
N ARG A 140 5.39 -7.09 10.89
CA ARG A 140 6.07 -6.24 9.91
C ARG A 140 5.74 -4.75 10.07
N LYS A 141 4.50 -4.40 10.44
CA LYS A 141 4.10 -3.02 10.72
C LYS A 141 4.85 -2.48 11.95
N GLU A 142 4.95 -3.27 13.02
CA GLU A 142 5.71 -2.88 14.21
C GLU A 142 7.20 -2.77 13.93
N GLU A 143 7.77 -3.64 13.07
CA GLU A 143 9.13 -3.46 12.59
C GLU A 143 9.30 -2.12 11.87
N VAL A 144 8.46 -1.82 10.87
CA VAL A 144 8.53 -0.54 10.13
C VAL A 144 8.42 0.64 11.08
N LYS A 145 7.45 0.61 11.99
CA LYS A 145 7.24 1.63 13.01
C LYS A 145 8.44 1.80 13.94
N ALA A 146 9.13 0.72 14.31
CA ALA A 146 10.35 0.80 15.10
C ALA A 146 11.52 1.49 14.37
N TRP A 147 11.48 1.55 13.03
CA TRP A 147 12.44 2.30 12.21
C TRP A 147 11.96 3.72 11.86
N GLU A 148 10.70 4.07 12.16
CA GLU A 148 10.20 5.43 11.94
C GLU A 148 10.89 6.38 12.92
N LEU A 149 11.50 7.44 12.40
CA LEU A 149 12.13 8.46 13.22
C LEU A 149 11.04 9.31 13.90
N GLU A 150 10.87 9.13 15.21
CA GLU A 150 10.00 9.98 16.02
C GLU A 150 10.65 11.36 16.21
N LEU A 151 10.32 12.30 15.32
CA LEU A 151 10.72 13.69 15.44
C LEU A 151 9.83 14.41 16.45
N THR A 152 10.40 14.77 17.59
CA THR A 152 9.77 15.68 18.54
C THR A 152 10.33 17.08 18.35
N SER A 153 9.46 18.10 18.39
CA SER A 153 9.92 19.49 18.39
C SER A 153 10.68 19.75 19.69
N CYS A 154 11.91 20.25 19.59
CA CYS A 154 12.61 20.76 20.75
C CYS A 154 12.04 22.14 21.16
N GLU A 155 12.24 22.52 22.41
CA GLU A 155 11.81 23.82 22.94
C GLU A 155 12.34 24.99 22.09
N HIS A 156 13.53 24.86 21.50
CA HIS A 156 14.10 25.88 20.63
C HIS A 156 13.29 26.13 19.36
N ILE A 157 12.67 25.10 18.76
CA ILE A 157 11.79 25.27 17.60
C ILE A 157 10.50 25.95 18.04
N LEU A 158 9.96 25.56 19.20
CA LEU A 158 8.72 26.10 19.74
C LEU A 158 8.84 27.57 20.18
N CYS A 159 10.00 27.95 20.71
CA CYS A 159 10.30 29.29 21.22
C CYS A 159 11.13 30.13 20.24
N LEU A 160 11.29 29.70 18.98
CA LEU A 160 12.06 30.45 17.99
C LEU A 160 11.34 31.75 17.64
N THR A 161 11.84 32.87 18.15
CA THR A 161 11.44 34.22 17.71
C THR A 161 12.33 34.63 16.54
N GLN A 162 11.74 34.78 15.35
CA GLN A 162 12.45 35.30 14.16
C GLN A 162 12.15 36.78 14.00
N ASP A 163 13.19 37.60 13.90
CA ASP A 163 13.05 39.05 13.76
C ASP A 163 12.61 39.42 12.33
N ASP A 164 11.67 40.34 12.16
CA ASP A 164 11.14 40.75 10.83
C ASP A 164 12.24 41.20 9.85
N ALA A 165 13.32 41.80 10.35
CA ALA A 165 14.47 42.21 9.54
C ALA A 165 15.17 41.03 8.85
N SER A 166 15.24 39.87 9.54
CA SER A 166 15.85 38.65 9.02
C SER A 166 14.97 37.97 7.96
N LEU A 167 13.64 38.02 8.12
CA LEU A 167 12.68 37.55 7.12
C LEU A 167 12.63 38.46 5.88
N MET A 168 12.71 39.78 6.06
CA MET A 168 12.81 40.73 4.96
C MET A 168 14.11 40.57 4.15
N GLN A 169 15.24 40.32 4.81
CA GLN A 169 16.49 40.04 4.11
C GLN A 169 16.43 38.75 3.29
N LEU A 170 15.89 37.66 3.84
CA LEU A 170 15.69 36.41 3.10
C LEU A 170 14.80 36.62 1.86
N ASN A 171 13.66 37.29 2.01
CA ASN A 171 12.77 37.62 0.89
C ASN A 171 13.44 38.54 -0.15
N SER A 172 14.32 39.44 0.27
CA SER A 172 15.08 40.29 -0.65
C SER A 172 16.13 39.50 -1.45
N MET A 173 16.73 38.45 -0.88
CA MET A 173 17.69 37.57 -1.57
C MET A 173 17.03 36.64 -2.59
N PHE A 174 15.77 36.26 -2.40
CA PHE A 174 14.99 35.50 -3.40
C PHE A 174 14.40 36.38 -4.52
N ASN A 175 14.39 37.70 -4.34
CA ASN A 175 13.95 38.67 -5.34
C ASN A 175 15.10 39.20 -6.23
N ASP A 176 16.25 38.52 -6.21
CA ASP A 176 17.33 38.84 -7.13
C ASP A 176 16.91 38.59 -8.59
N SER A 177 17.43 39.44 -9.48
CA SER A 177 17.13 39.59 -10.91
C SER A 177 17.07 38.29 -11.74
N HIS A 178 17.63 37.19 -11.24
CA HIS A 178 17.52 35.86 -11.84
C HIS A 178 16.10 35.26 -11.79
N VAL A 179 15.32 35.50 -10.73
CA VAL A 179 13.94 34.99 -10.64
C VAL A 179 13.01 35.78 -11.56
N ALA A 180 13.25 37.09 -11.70
CA ALA A 180 12.57 37.92 -12.70
C ALA A 180 12.91 37.47 -14.14
N PHE A 181 14.16 37.11 -14.42
CA PHE A 181 14.58 36.58 -15.71
C PHE A 181 13.95 35.21 -16.02
N ILE A 182 13.87 34.29 -15.05
CA ILE A 182 13.19 33.01 -15.22
C ILE A 182 11.70 33.21 -15.47
N ARG A 183 11.05 34.16 -14.77
CA ARG A 183 9.64 34.51 -14.99
C ARG A 183 9.40 35.08 -16.39
N GLU A 184 10.26 35.97 -16.87
CA GLU A 184 10.23 36.54 -18.23
C GLU A 184 10.50 35.48 -19.31
N VAL A 185 11.44 34.56 -19.07
CA VAL A 185 11.75 33.45 -19.99
C VAL A 185 10.60 32.47 -20.06
N ILE A 186 9.98 32.11 -18.93
CA ILE A 186 8.80 31.24 -18.89
C ILE A 186 7.61 31.92 -19.59
N LEU A 187 7.36 33.20 -19.35
CA LEU A 187 6.30 33.95 -20.04
C LEU A 187 6.55 34.02 -21.56
N ASN A 188 7.78 34.28 -22.00
CA ASN A 188 8.14 34.26 -23.43
C ASN A 188 8.04 32.86 -24.07
N ILE A 189 8.40 31.79 -23.34
CA ILE A 189 8.23 30.41 -23.81
C ILE A 189 6.74 30.09 -23.96
N LEU A 190 5.92 30.47 -22.99
CA LEU A 190 4.46 30.28 -23.03
C LEU A 190 3.80 31.08 -24.17
N GLN A 191 4.24 32.32 -24.38
CA GLN A 191 3.72 33.19 -25.44
C GLN A 191 4.09 32.69 -26.85
N ASN A 192 5.32 32.17 -27.02
CA ASN A 192 5.73 31.50 -28.26
C ASN A 192 5.03 30.15 -28.46
N PHE A 193 4.72 29.39 -27.40
CA PHE A 193 3.97 28.14 -27.50
C PHE A 193 2.50 28.34 -27.87
N LEU A 194 1.87 29.42 -27.40
CA LEU A 194 0.52 29.83 -27.81
C LEU A 194 0.42 30.13 -29.33
N ILE A 195 1.50 30.62 -29.94
CA ILE A 195 1.60 30.82 -31.39
C ILE A 195 1.74 29.48 -32.14
N VAL A 196 2.42 28.49 -31.56
CA VAL A 196 2.53 27.14 -32.15
C VAL A 196 1.19 26.39 -32.12
N LEU A 197 0.36 26.65 -31.12
CA LEU A 197 -0.99 26.07 -30.99
C LEU A 197 -2.05 26.68 -31.92
N SER A 198 -1.76 27.78 -32.63
CA SER A 198 -2.66 28.33 -33.66
C SER A 198 -2.52 27.63 -35.02
N VAL A 199 -1.67 26.61 -35.14
CA VAL A 199 -1.61 25.73 -36.32
C VAL A 199 -2.56 24.54 -36.12
N PRO A 200 -3.60 24.36 -36.96
CA PRO A 200 -4.62 23.34 -36.73
C PRO A 200 -4.10 21.97 -37.14
N CYS A 201 -3.37 21.29 -36.26
CA CYS A 201 -2.93 19.91 -36.50
C CYS A 201 -3.58 18.93 -35.51
N LYS A 202 -4.49 18.12 -36.08
CA LYS A 202 -5.33 17.11 -35.42
C LYS A 202 -4.50 16.01 -34.74
N LYS A 203 -4.12 16.15 -33.46
CA LYS A 203 -3.80 15.00 -32.58
C LYS A 203 -4.23 15.27 -31.14
N ILE A 204 -5.34 14.63 -30.75
CA ILE A 204 -6.09 14.86 -29.49
C ILE A 204 -5.38 14.30 -28.23
N PHE A 205 -4.35 13.47 -28.36
CA PHE A 205 -3.69 12.84 -27.20
C PHE A 205 -2.62 13.70 -26.49
N GLY A 206 -2.14 14.79 -27.12
CA GLY A 206 -1.17 15.68 -26.49
C GLY A 206 -1.80 16.80 -25.66
N TYR A 207 -3.05 17.17 -25.96
CA TYR A 207 -3.65 18.40 -25.42
C TYR A 207 -3.99 18.30 -23.93
N ALA A 208 -4.53 17.15 -23.48
CA ALA A 208 -4.95 16.97 -22.09
C ALA A 208 -3.76 16.95 -21.09
N TYR A 209 -2.65 16.29 -21.45
CA TYR A 209 -1.46 16.24 -20.59
C TYR A 209 -0.79 17.62 -20.47
N TYR A 210 -0.77 18.39 -21.56
CA TYR A 210 -0.22 19.74 -21.58
C TYR A 210 -1.10 20.74 -20.85
N VAL A 211 -2.42 20.60 -20.94
CA VAL A 211 -3.40 21.39 -20.17
C VAL A 211 -3.25 21.14 -18.67
N ALA A 212 -3.05 19.88 -18.26
CA ALA A 212 -2.82 19.53 -16.86
C ALA A 212 -1.52 20.14 -16.33
N MET A 213 -0.44 20.10 -17.10
CA MET A 213 0.84 20.74 -16.74
C MET A 213 0.71 22.26 -16.61
N LEU A 214 -0.01 22.92 -17.52
CA LEU A 214 -0.27 24.36 -17.45
C LEU A 214 -1.12 24.75 -16.23
N ALA A 215 -2.13 23.93 -15.89
CA ALA A 215 -2.97 24.15 -14.72
C ALA A 215 -2.17 24.03 -13.41
N VAL A 216 -1.31 23.02 -13.30
CA VAL A 216 -0.44 22.83 -12.12
C VAL A 216 0.50 24.04 -11.94
N VAL A 217 1.08 24.54 -13.03
CA VAL A 217 1.98 25.71 -13.00
C VAL A 217 1.21 27.00 -12.67
N ALA A 218 0.00 27.21 -13.22
CA ALA A 218 -0.82 28.38 -12.94
C ALA A 218 -1.32 28.44 -11.49
N VAL A 219 -1.73 27.28 -10.92
CA VAL A 219 -2.13 27.15 -9.51
C VAL A 219 -0.95 27.45 -8.58
N SER A 220 0.25 26.97 -8.93
CA SER A 220 1.47 27.18 -8.14
C SER A 220 1.93 28.65 -8.13
N LEU A 221 1.52 29.44 -9.13
CA LEU A 221 1.91 30.86 -9.31
C LEU A 221 0.80 31.85 -8.93
N GLY A 222 -0.37 31.38 -8.47
CA GLY A 222 -1.48 32.26 -8.08
C GLY A 222 -2.12 33.04 -9.22
N ALA A 223 -1.91 32.65 -10.48
CA ALA A 223 -2.32 33.39 -11.68
C ALA A 223 -3.60 32.81 -12.32
N TRP A 224 -4.68 32.73 -11.55
CA TRP A 224 -5.93 32.04 -11.95
C TRP A 224 -6.72 32.81 -13.01
N GLU A 225 -6.54 34.14 -13.10
CA GLU A 225 -7.25 35.02 -14.04
C GLU A 225 -6.78 34.87 -15.50
N ALA A 226 -5.65 34.19 -15.75
CA ALA A 226 -5.08 34.00 -17.08
C ALA A 226 -5.58 32.74 -17.80
N ILE A 227 -6.43 31.92 -17.15
CA ILE A 227 -6.96 30.68 -17.74
C ILE A 227 -8.20 31.02 -18.59
N PRO A 228 -8.21 30.74 -19.91
CA PRO A 228 -9.37 31.01 -20.75
C PRO A 228 -10.59 30.20 -20.28
N MET A 229 -11.75 30.86 -20.14
CA MET A 229 -12.95 30.31 -19.47
C MET A 229 -13.41 28.93 -19.96
N HIS A 230 -13.10 28.52 -21.20
CA HIS A 230 -13.47 27.20 -21.71
C HIS A 230 -12.76 26.04 -20.97
N LEU A 231 -11.64 26.29 -20.28
CA LEU A 231 -10.92 25.28 -19.50
C LEU A 231 -11.41 25.12 -18.06
N HIS A 232 -12.23 26.04 -17.53
CA HIS A 232 -12.74 25.93 -16.16
C HIS A 232 -13.65 24.69 -15.96
N MET A 233 -14.25 24.19 -17.03
CA MET A 233 -15.15 23.03 -16.99
C MET A 233 -14.45 21.68 -16.83
N LEU A 234 -13.11 21.62 -16.95
CA LEU A 234 -12.31 20.39 -16.83
C LEU A 234 -11.67 20.22 -15.43
N LEU A 235 -11.85 21.18 -14.53
CA LEU A 235 -11.23 21.23 -13.19
C LEU A 235 -12.24 21.14 -12.03
N ILE A 236 -13.49 20.78 -12.31
CA ILE A 236 -14.49 20.31 -11.32
C ILE A 236 -14.63 18.81 -11.50
#